data_AF-A0A935DY47-F1
#
_entry.id   AF-A0A935DY47-F1
#
_cell.length_a   1.000
_cell.length_b   1.000
_cell.length_c   1.000
_cell.angle_alpha   90.00
_cell.angle_beta   90.00
_cell.angle_gamma   90.00
#
_symmetry.space_group_name_H-M   'P 1'
#
loop_
_entity.id
_entity.type
_entity.pdbx_description
1 polymer ?
#
loop_
_entity_poly.entity_id
_entity_poly.type
_entity_poly.pdbx_seq_one_letter_code
_entity_poly.pdbx_strand_id
1 'polypeptide(L)'
;MFLLLRYVSFPVISLLNYLPIISRQSPKHANGLTVFFFVIASVFAFEYIQVWDFSRIKKILSGLVVLIVAFVSWLISKQGGFYAIEMGKALQHVSITLILFSAAIAALRLSAGWARYSISKAQYGVLAVLTAELILYIPFGNSNSVFLWARIGLSGLVLACGMLLLNHRYLTAGLTGFVALATYISLIVLPDTGLPVQFELDEPPAYMQWLREHTGSNYRTFGIQPETSSLGAIQDIGVVGPFGLQEFHNLVRLISNEEDLRGYEISTTFTLAGYMNFELEQYTLVKPIFDWIGVRYLILDHGYFNSQQRIDHIPLLSEPELRVAYEDERVTVIESQLVKPRVFFSPYYRVFHDQESILAFFQDDPREILGPPILEKGSIPETIKDSKSGEFPLPKIATELYTANRLRFAFEAPTSGLLVIKDGFYPGWRATIDGKDADVLRVNEKQSCVEMGRGGRRGAKGEIEEFSLNHVSPI
;
A
#
# COMPACT_ATOMS: atom_id res chain seq x y z
N MET A 1 23.53 -8.52 8.92
CA MET A 1 23.99 -8.20 7.54
C MET A 1 23.27 -8.98 6.44
N PHE A 2 23.24 -10.32 6.45
CA PHE A 2 22.57 -11.08 5.38
C PHE A 2 21.07 -10.74 5.21
N LEU A 3 20.31 -10.53 6.31
CA LEU A 3 18.91 -10.06 6.23
C LEU A 3 18.79 -8.71 5.48
N LEU A 4 19.68 -7.77 5.77
CA LEU A 4 19.75 -6.49 5.09
C LEU A 4 20.04 -6.68 3.59
N LEU A 5 21.08 -7.45 3.26
CA LEU A 5 21.47 -7.76 1.87
C LEU A 5 20.38 -8.54 1.10
N ARG A 6 19.54 -9.29 1.80
CA ARG A 6 18.39 -9.99 1.22
C ARG A 6 17.23 -9.03 0.97
N TYR A 7 16.89 -8.19 1.95
CA TYR A 7 15.78 -7.23 1.88
C TYR A 7 15.92 -6.28 0.68
N VAL A 8 17.14 -5.81 0.46
CA VAL A 8 17.55 -4.94 -0.65
C VAL A 8 17.85 -5.69 -1.96
N SER A 9 17.66 -7.01 -2.00
CA SER A 9 17.89 -7.87 -3.17
C SER A 9 19.31 -7.80 -3.76
N PHE A 10 20.35 -7.82 -2.91
CA PHE A 10 21.74 -7.88 -3.39
C PHE A 10 21.96 -9.13 -4.27
N PRO A 11 22.58 -9.02 -5.47
CA PRO A 11 22.56 -10.08 -6.48
C PRO A 11 23.00 -11.47 -6.00
N VAL A 12 24.05 -11.54 -5.17
CA VAL A 12 24.56 -12.83 -4.67
C VAL A 12 23.62 -13.44 -3.63
N ILE A 13 22.97 -12.61 -2.82
CA ILE A 13 22.08 -13.06 -1.74
C ILE A 13 20.67 -13.33 -2.32
N SER A 14 20.25 -12.59 -3.34
CA SER A 14 18.97 -12.78 -4.01
C SER A 14 18.91 -14.11 -4.75
N LEU A 15 20.05 -14.71 -5.13
CA LEU A 15 20.12 -16.10 -5.61
C LEU A 15 19.47 -17.09 -4.63
N LEU A 16 19.49 -16.81 -3.32
CA LEU A 16 18.86 -17.67 -2.33
C LEU A 16 17.33 -17.55 -2.32
N ASN A 17 16.76 -16.46 -2.82
CA ASN A 17 15.32 -16.37 -3.03
C ASN A 17 14.84 -17.37 -4.09
N TYR A 18 15.72 -17.86 -4.98
CA TYR A 18 15.39 -18.93 -5.93
C TYR A 18 15.41 -20.33 -5.31
N LEU A 19 15.83 -20.49 -4.05
CA LEU A 19 15.66 -21.76 -3.36
C LEU A 19 14.16 -22.05 -3.18
N PRO A 20 13.67 -23.26 -3.51
CA PRO A 20 12.24 -23.58 -3.47
C PRO A 20 11.55 -23.35 -2.11
N ILE A 21 12.30 -23.49 -1.01
CA ILE A 21 11.80 -23.27 0.35
C ILE A 21 11.60 -21.77 0.62
N ILE A 22 12.44 -20.92 0.04
CA ILE A 22 12.45 -19.48 0.31
C ILE A 22 11.51 -18.73 -0.66
N SER A 23 11.49 -19.11 -1.94
CA SER A 23 10.61 -18.53 -2.97
C SER A 23 9.13 -18.73 -2.68
N ARG A 24 8.76 -19.81 -1.98
CA ARG A 24 7.36 -20.14 -1.68
C ARG A 24 6.81 -19.45 -0.42
N GLN A 25 7.64 -18.71 0.32
CA GLN A 25 7.21 -18.01 1.52
C GLN A 25 7.05 -16.52 1.27
N SER A 26 6.00 -15.92 1.84
CA SER A 26 5.87 -14.46 1.80
C SER A 26 7.07 -13.81 2.51
N PRO A 27 7.48 -12.58 2.13
CA PRO A 27 8.66 -11.92 2.70
C PRO A 27 8.68 -11.92 4.24
N LYS A 28 7.50 -11.79 4.87
CA LYS A 28 7.33 -11.86 6.33
C LYS A 28 7.74 -13.21 6.92
N HIS A 29 7.28 -14.31 6.33
CA HIS A 29 7.61 -15.67 6.78
C HIS A 29 9.07 -16.03 6.47
N ALA A 30 9.56 -15.56 5.32
CA ALA A 30 10.94 -15.71 4.93
C ALA A 30 11.92 -15.03 5.90
N ASN A 31 11.52 -13.91 6.53
CA ASN A 31 12.30 -13.26 7.59
C ASN A 31 12.38 -14.12 8.85
N GLY A 32 11.28 -14.74 9.28
CA GLY A 32 11.28 -15.67 10.43
C GLY A 32 12.22 -16.86 10.22
N LEU A 33 12.15 -17.49 9.04
CA LEU A 33 13.06 -18.57 8.66
C LEU A 33 14.52 -18.11 8.61
N THR A 34 14.77 -16.88 8.15
CA THR A 34 16.13 -16.32 8.11
C THR A 34 16.67 -16.05 9.52
N VAL A 35 15.86 -15.51 10.43
CA VAL A 35 16.23 -15.33 11.84
C VAL A 35 16.60 -16.68 12.47
N PHE A 36 15.82 -17.72 12.19
CA PHE A 36 16.14 -19.08 12.63
C PHE A 36 17.50 -19.56 12.10
N PHE A 37 17.78 -19.42 10.79
CA PHE A 37 19.09 -19.76 10.24
C PHE A 37 20.23 -18.93 10.83
N PHE A 38 19.98 -17.69 11.22
CA PHE A 38 20.96 -16.86 11.91
C PHE A 38 21.25 -17.35 13.32
N VAL A 39 20.24 -17.77 14.07
CA VAL A 39 20.46 -18.39 15.39
C VAL A 39 21.34 -19.63 15.24
N ILE A 40 21.05 -20.49 14.26
CA ILE A 40 21.88 -21.66 13.96
C ILE A 40 23.31 -21.27 13.55
N ALA A 41 23.45 -20.34 12.60
CA ALA A 41 24.75 -19.88 12.13
C ALA A 41 25.57 -19.22 13.25
N SER A 42 24.93 -18.50 14.18
CA SER A 42 25.57 -17.93 15.36
C SER A 42 26.08 -19.00 16.31
N VAL A 43 25.34 -20.10 16.49
CA VAL A 43 25.80 -21.25 17.29
C VAL A 43 27.05 -21.88 16.66
N PHE A 44 27.04 -22.15 15.35
CA PHE A 44 28.22 -22.67 14.67
C PHE A 44 29.39 -21.69 14.68
N ALA A 45 29.14 -20.41 14.41
CA ALA A 45 30.15 -19.37 14.47
C ALA A 45 30.79 -19.31 15.87
N PHE A 46 29.99 -19.49 16.93
CA PHE A 46 30.49 -19.55 18.30
C PHE A 46 31.42 -20.75 18.55
N GLU A 47 31.10 -21.92 17.99
CA GLU A 47 31.97 -23.10 18.09
C GLU A 47 33.28 -22.90 17.31
N TYR A 48 33.20 -22.35 16.09
CA TYR A 48 34.36 -22.12 15.25
C TYR A 48 35.26 -20.97 15.71
N ILE A 49 34.71 -19.92 16.35
CA ILE A 49 35.50 -18.78 16.82
C ILE A 49 36.55 -19.19 17.87
N GLN A 50 36.32 -20.32 18.56
CA GLN A 50 37.24 -20.87 19.54
C GLN A 50 38.53 -21.40 18.91
N VAL A 51 38.46 -21.82 17.64
CA VAL A 51 39.58 -22.44 16.91
C VAL A 51 40.30 -21.42 16.02
N TRP A 52 39.70 -20.24 15.81
CA TRP A 52 40.24 -19.25 14.88
C TRP A 52 41.31 -18.39 15.53
N ASP A 53 42.41 -18.19 14.80
CA ASP A 53 43.39 -17.19 15.16
C ASP A 53 42.84 -15.77 14.90
N PHE A 54 43.32 -14.81 15.69
CA PHE A 54 42.87 -13.43 15.60
C PHE A 54 43.12 -12.81 14.20
N SER A 55 44.08 -13.37 13.44
CA SER A 55 44.37 -12.97 12.06
C SER A 55 43.22 -13.33 11.11
N ARG A 56 42.67 -14.55 11.17
CA ARG A 56 41.49 -14.94 10.36
C ARG A 56 40.28 -14.08 10.68
N ILE A 57 40.02 -13.82 11.97
CA ILE A 57 38.90 -12.96 12.40
C ILE A 57 39.05 -11.56 11.80
N LYS A 58 40.25 -10.96 11.84
CA LYS A 58 40.52 -9.67 11.20
C LYS A 58 40.25 -9.70 9.69
N LYS A 59 40.74 -10.72 8.98
CA LYS A 59 40.54 -10.84 7.52
C LYS A 59 39.06 -10.94 7.16
N ILE A 60 38.29 -11.72 7.92
CA ILE A 60 36.84 -11.85 7.72
C ILE A 60 36.14 -10.53 7.99
N LEU A 61 36.45 -9.86 9.10
CA LEU A 61 35.89 -8.53 9.40
C LEU A 61 36.24 -7.50 8.33
N SER A 62 37.48 -7.45 7.86
CA SER A 62 37.89 -6.56 6.77
C SER A 62 37.15 -6.85 5.48
N GLY A 63 37.01 -8.13 5.10
CA GLY A 63 36.24 -8.53 3.92
C GLY A 63 34.76 -8.14 4.04
N LEU A 64 34.20 -8.26 5.24
CA LEU A 64 32.82 -7.89 5.53
C LEU A 64 32.59 -6.37 5.45
N VAL A 65 33.53 -5.56 5.95
CA VAL A 65 33.49 -4.10 5.79
C VAL A 65 33.58 -3.71 4.31
N VAL A 66 34.48 -4.31 3.54
CA VAL A 66 34.60 -4.06 2.09
C VAL A 66 33.30 -4.42 1.38
N LEU A 67 32.69 -5.56 1.71
CA LEU A 67 31.40 -5.98 1.16
C LEU A 67 30.28 -4.98 1.49
N ILE A 68 30.21 -4.48 2.73
CA ILE A 68 29.23 -3.46 3.14
C ILE A 68 29.44 -2.17 2.35
N VAL A 69 30.68 -1.69 2.23
CA VAL A 69 30.98 -0.46 1.49
C VAL A 69 30.59 -0.62 0.02
N ALA A 70 31.01 -1.72 -0.62
CA ALA A 70 30.65 -2.02 -2.01
C ALA A 70 29.12 -2.10 -2.19
N PHE A 71 28.43 -2.69 -1.21
CA PHE A 71 26.98 -2.82 -1.22
C PHE A 71 26.26 -1.47 -1.09
N VAL A 72 26.67 -0.63 -0.15
CA VAL A 72 26.12 0.71 0.02
C VAL A 72 26.39 1.54 -1.24
N SER A 73 27.60 1.50 -1.80
CA SER A 73 27.90 2.18 -3.06
C SER A 73 27.02 1.69 -4.22
N TRP A 74 26.75 0.39 -4.31
CA TRP A 74 25.84 -0.17 -5.32
C TRP A 74 24.40 0.33 -5.15
N LEU A 75 23.88 0.35 -3.91
CA LEU A 75 22.53 0.90 -3.64
C LEU A 75 22.42 2.37 -4.03
N ILE A 76 23.41 3.17 -3.63
CA ILE A 76 23.46 4.60 -3.95
C ILE A 76 23.47 4.78 -5.47
N SER A 77 24.28 3.99 -6.19
CA SER A 77 24.28 4.02 -7.66
C SER A 77 22.92 3.65 -8.26
N LYS A 78 22.21 2.67 -7.70
CA LYS A 78 20.90 2.23 -8.22
C LYS A 78 19.80 3.28 -7.97
N GLN A 79 19.88 4.03 -6.88
CA GLN A 79 18.90 5.05 -6.52
C GLN A 79 19.14 6.42 -7.20
N GLY A 80 20.04 6.51 -8.19
CA GLY A 80 20.33 7.78 -8.88
C GLY A 80 21.44 8.60 -8.21
N GLY A 81 22.25 7.98 -7.36
CA GLY A 81 23.41 8.61 -6.71
C GLY A 81 23.07 9.23 -5.35
N PHE A 82 24.04 9.98 -4.80
CA PHE A 82 23.92 10.59 -3.48
C PHE A 82 22.82 11.68 -3.39
N TYR A 83 22.41 12.24 -4.53
CA TYR A 83 21.41 13.31 -4.57
C TYR A 83 19.99 12.83 -4.25
N ALA A 84 19.67 11.56 -4.50
CA ALA A 84 18.36 10.98 -4.19
C ALA A 84 18.22 10.58 -2.70
N ILE A 85 19.29 10.71 -1.91
CA ILE A 85 19.29 10.29 -0.52
C ILE A 85 18.85 11.45 0.36
N GLU A 86 17.74 11.27 1.07
CA GLU A 86 17.32 12.18 2.11
C GLU A 86 18.31 12.12 3.29
N MET A 87 19.29 13.04 3.27
CA MET A 87 20.46 12.99 4.16
C MET A 87 20.10 12.94 5.64
N GLY A 88 18.99 13.56 6.07
CA GLY A 88 18.53 13.51 7.46
C GLY A 88 18.23 12.08 7.93
N LYS A 89 17.38 11.36 7.18
CA LYS A 89 17.03 9.96 7.49
C LYS A 89 18.23 9.03 7.34
N ALA A 90 19.01 9.22 6.27
CA ALA A 90 20.21 8.43 6.04
C ALA A 90 21.23 8.56 7.17
N LEU A 91 21.51 9.79 7.62
CA LEU A 91 22.44 10.03 8.72
C LEU A 91 21.98 9.35 10.02
N GLN A 92 20.67 9.40 10.31
CA GLN A 92 20.10 8.71 11.47
C GLN A 92 20.32 7.19 11.38
N HIS A 93 19.94 6.54 10.28
CA HIS A 93 20.08 5.10 10.13
C HIS A 93 21.54 4.63 10.05
N VAL A 94 22.41 5.41 9.40
CA VAL A 94 23.85 5.13 9.34
C VAL A 94 24.47 5.25 10.72
N SER A 95 24.13 6.28 11.50
CA SER A 95 24.64 6.47 12.86
C SER A 95 24.26 5.30 13.76
N ILE A 96 23.01 4.84 13.68
CA ILE A 96 22.54 3.67 14.43
C ILE A 96 23.32 2.42 14.01
N THR A 97 23.45 2.19 12.71
CA THR A 97 24.20 1.03 12.19
C THR A 97 25.66 1.04 12.65
N LEU A 98 26.31 2.21 12.64
CA LEU A 98 27.69 2.37 13.11
C LEU A 98 27.82 2.12 14.61
N ILE A 99 26.86 2.58 15.43
CA ILE A 99 26.83 2.32 16.87
C ILE A 99 26.74 0.81 17.13
N LEU A 100 25.82 0.12 16.45
CA LEU A 100 25.62 -1.33 16.62
C LEU A 100 26.83 -2.12 16.16
N PHE A 101 27.39 -1.75 15.00
CA PHE A 101 28.59 -2.39 14.48
C PHE A 101 29.79 -2.20 15.43
N SER A 102 29.96 -1.00 15.97
CA SER A 102 31.00 -0.69 16.94
C SER A 102 30.81 -1.48 18.24
N ALA A 103 29.58 -1.57 18.74
CA ALA A 103 29.24 -2.35 19.93
C ALA A 103 29.51 -3.85 19.71
N ALA A 104 29.13 -4.39 18.55
CA ALA A 104 29.39 -5.79 18.20
C ALA A 104 30.90 -6.08 18.10
N ILE A 105 31.70 -5.21 17.46
CA ILE A 105 33.16 -5.34 17.40
C ILE A 105 33.76 -5.28 18.81
N ALA A 106 33.34 -4.32 19.63
CA ALA A 106 33.85 -4.18 20.99
C ALA A 106 33.56 -5.44 21.81
N ALA A 107 32.33 -5.96 21.75
CA ALA A 107 31.93 -7.17 22.43
C ALA A 107 32.66 -8.42 21.91
N LEU A 108 32.90 -8.54 20.60
CA LEU A 108 33.70 -9.63 20.03
C LEU A 108 35.16 -9.55 20.48
N ARG A 109 35.75 -8.35 20.52
CA ARG A 109 37.12 -8.14 21.03
C ARG A 109 37.24 -8.52 22.50
N LEU A 110 36.29 -8.08 23.32
CA LEU A 110 36.24 -8.41 24.74
C LEU A 110 36.04 -9.92 24.95
N SER A 111 35.11 -10.53 24.21
CA SER A 111 34.83 -11.97 24.26
C SER A 111 36.03 -12.80 23.81
N ALA A 112 36.74 -12.40 22.76
CA ALA A 112 37.97 -13.05 22.32
C ALA A 112 39.11 -12.94 23.34
N GLY A 113 39.20 -11.80 24.04
CA GLY A 113 40.11 -11.62 25.17
C GLY A 113 39.77 -12.56 26.33
N TRP A 114 38.48 -12.71 26.64
CA TRP A 114 38.00 -13.53 27.75
C TRP A 114 37.90 -15.02 27.47
N ALA A 115 37.75 -15.43 26.21
CA ALA A 115 37.77 -16.83 25.80
C ALA A 115 39.08 -17.53 26.20
N ARG A 116 40.17 -16.77 26.35
CA ARG A 116 41.45 -17.26 26.90
C ARG A 116 41.36 -17.68 28.37
N TYR A 117 40.36 -17.19 29.11
CA TYR A 117 40.22 -17.40 30.54
C TYR A 117 39.02 -18.29 30.90
N SER A 118 37.90 -18.18 30.17
CA SER A 118 36.71 -18.97 30.46
C SER A 118 35.70 -18.94 29.30
N ILE A 119 35.29 -20.13 28.84
CA ILE A 119 34.31 -20.32 27.76
C ILE A 119 32.93 -19.76 28.13
N SER A 120 32.50 -19.96 29.38
CA SER A 120 31.18 -19.49 29.84
C SER A 120 31.06 -17.96 29.82
N LYS A 121 32.17 -17.24 30.04
CA LYS A 121 32.18 -15.78 29.89
C LYS A 121 31.94 -15.36 28.45
N ALA A 122 32.67 -15.94 27.49
CA ALA A 122 32.47 -15.61 26.08
C ALA A 122 31.02 -15.85 25.62
N GLN A 123 30.34 -16.87 26.16
CA GLN A 123 28.92 -17.15 25.88
C GLN A 123 28.00 -15.98 26.28
N TYR A 124 28.14 -15.45 27.50
CA TYR A 124 27.30 -14.33 27.96
C TYR A 124 27.50 -13.06 27.12
N GLY A 125 28.75 -12.78 26.71
CA GLY A 125 29.05 -11.64 25.85
C GLY A 125 28.40 -11.74 24.48
N VAL A 126 28.55 -12.90 23.82
CA VAL A 126 27.96 -13.13 22.48
C VAL A 126 26.43 -13.15 22.54
N LEU A 127 25.85 -13.83 23.53
CA LEU A 127 24.40 -13.89 23.70
C LEU A 127 23.78 -12.50 23.91
N ALA A 128 24.43 -11.65 24.70
CA ALA A 128 23.97 -10.29 24.94
C ALA A 128 23.97 -9.46 23.64
N VAL A 129 25.01 -9.58 22.81
CA VAL A 129 25.09 -8.88 21.51
C VAL A 129 23.99 -9.35 20.56
N LEU A 130 23.80 -10.66 20.43
CA LEU A 130 22.77 -11.21 19.55
C LEU A 130 21.37 -10.81 20.00
N THR A 131 21.10 -10.84 21.30
CA THR A 131 19.81 -10.44 21.85
C THR A 131 19.56 -8.95 21.65
N ALA A 132 20.57 -8.11 21.90
CA ALA A 132 20.52 -6.67 21.68
C ALA A 132 20.26 -6.33 20.20
N GLU A 133 20.93 -7.03 19.27
CA GLU A 133 20.70 -6.88 17.83
C GLU A 133 19.27 -7.30 17.44
N LEU A 134 18.79 -8.45 17.92
CA LEU A 134 17.43 -8.93 17.62
C LEU A 134 16.35 -7.96 18.09
N ILE A 135 16.51 -7.35 19.27
CA ILE A 135 15.56 -6.36 19.81
C ILE A 135 15.34 -5.17 18.87
N LEU A 136 16.36 -4.76 18.14
CA LEU A 136 16.26 -3.65 17.20
C LEU A 136 15.43 -4.04 15.96
N TYR A 137 15.46 -5.33 15.61
CA TYR A 137 14.73 -5.88 14.48
C TYR A 137 13.31 -6.33 14.80
N ILE A 138 12.93 -6.46 16.08
CA ILE A 138 11.54 -6.77 16.44
C ILE A 138 10.66 -5.58 15.99
N PRO A 139 9.76 -5.78 15.01
CA PRO A 139 8.88 -4.72 14.57
C PRO A 139 7.76 -4.59 15.61
N PHE A 140 7.72 -3.47 16.32
CA PHE A 140 6.57 -3.12 17.17
C PHE A 140 5.41 -2.51 16.37
N GLY A 141 5.38 -2.70 15.05
CA GLY A 141 4.37 -2.08 14.17
C GLY A 141 4.41 -0.55 14.12
N ASN A 142 5.37 0.09 14.80
CA ASN A 142 5.43 1.54 14.97
C ASN A 142 6.68 2.11 14.30
N SER A 143 6.47 3.00 13.33
CA SER A 143 7.54 3.69 12.57
C SER A 143 8.05 4.96 13.26
N ASN A 144 7.45 5.38 14.38
CA ASN A 144 7.85 6.58 15.09
C ASN A 144 9.31 6.48 15.57
N SER A 145 10.09 7.55 15.33
CA SER A 145 11.50 7.64 15.69
C SER A 145 11.75 7.46 17.19
N VAL A 146 10.79 7.82 18.05
CA VAL A 146 10.86 7.60 19.50
C VAL A 146 10.98 6.10 19.83
N PHE A 147 10.26 5.23 19.13
CA PHE A 147 10.37 3.77 19.30
C PHE A 147 11.70 3.22 18.85
N LEU A 148 12.31 3.83 17.82
CA LEU A 148 13.66 3.46 17.40
C LEU A 148 14.68 3.80 18.50
N TRP A 149 14.60 4.99 19.08
CA TRP A 149 15.47 5.39 20.19
C TRP A 149 15.25 4.54 21.44
N ALA A 150 14.00 4.22 21.78
CA ALA A 150 13.70 3.34 22.90
C ALA A 150 14.24 1.91 22.69
N ARG A 151 14.16 1.38 21.45
CA ARG A 151 14.79 0.10 21.09
C ARG A 151 16.32 0.14 21.21
N ILE A 152 16.95 1.25 20.82
CA ILE A 152 18.39 1.44 21.01
C ILE A 152 18.75 1.48 22.49
N GLY A 153 17.98 2.19 23.31
CA GLY A 153 18.14 2.22 24.76
C GLY A 153 17.99 0.83 25.38
N LEU A 154 16.96 0.09 24.97
CA LEU A 154 16.72 -1.29 25.41
C LEU A 154 17.86 -2.24 25.01
N SER A 155 18.33 -2.14 23.76
CA SER A 155 19.52 -2.86 23.27
C SER A 155 20.75 -2.53 24.13
N GLY A 156 20.95 -1.27 24.48
CA GLY A 156 22.01 -0.82 25.40
C GLY A 156 21.90 -1.45 26.79
N LEU A 157 20.69 -1.53 27.37
CA LEU A 157 20.44 -2.19 28.66
C LEU A 157 20.77 -3.69 28.61
N VAL A 158 20.42 -4.38 27.52
CA VAL A 158 20.74 -5.80 27.33
C VAL A 158 22.25 -6.02 27.22
N LEU A 159 22.96 -5.18 26.47
CA LEU A 159 24.43 -5.23 26.42
C LEU A 159 25.05 -4.97 27.79
N ALA A 160 24.56 -3.97 28.52
CA ALA A 160 25.04 -3.67 29.87
C ALA A 160 24.80 -4.83 30.84
N CYS A 161 23.63 -5.48 30.78
CA CYS A 161 23.32 -6.68 31.56
C CYS A 161 24.33 -7.80 31.26
N GLY A 162 24.58 -8.10 29.99
CA GLY A 162 25.58 -9.08 29.57
C GLY A 162 26.99 -8.75 30.12
N MET A 163 27.41 -7.50 29.99
CA MET A 163 28.69 -7.01 30.51
C MET A 163 28.80 -7.08 32.04
N LEU A 164 27.70 -6.93 32.78
CA LEU A 164 27.69 -7.09 34.23
C LEU A 164 27.77 -8.56 34.65
N LEU A 165 27.09 -9.46 33.93
CA LEU A 165 27.21 -10.92 34.13
C LEU A 165 28.65 -11.39 33.91
N LEU A 166 29.30 -10.87 32.86
CA LEU A 166 30.71 -11.12 32.54
C LEU A 166 31.67 -10.74 33.69
N ASN A 167 31.33 -9.68 34.43
CA ASN A 167 32.09 -9.19 35.57
C ASN A 167 31.62 -9.78 36.92
N HIS A 168 30.82 -10.86 36.90
CA HIS A 168 30.26 -11.53 38.08
C HIS A 168 29.42 -10.61 38.99
N ARG A 169 28.88 -9.51 38.47
CA ARG A 169 28.01 -8.60 39.22
C ARG A 169 26.54 -8.99 39.06
N TYR A 170 26.19 -10.18 39.56
CA TYR A 170 24.88 -10.81 39.30
C TYR A 170 23.69 -9.96 39.77
N LEU A 171 23.77 -9.34 40.95
CA LEU A 171 22.68 -8.51 41.46
C LEU A 171 22.42 -7.29 40.56
N THR A 172 23.48 -6.55 40.20
CA THR A 172 23.33 -5.40 39.30
C THR A 172 22.90 -5.84 37.91
N ALA A 173 23.38 -6.98 37.41
CA ALA A 173 22.94 -7.54 36.14
C ALA A 173 21.45 -7.88 36.17
N GLY A 174 20.97 -8.50 37.26
CA GLY A 174 19.56 -8.81 37.46
C GLY A 174 18.69 -7.56 37.47
N LEU A 175 19.12 -6.51 38.17
CA LEU A 175 18.43 -5.21 38.17
C LEU A 175 18.40 -4.58 36.78
N THR A 176 19.53 -4.56 36.06
CA THR A 176 19.58 -4.04 34.68
C THR A 176 18.69 -4.85 33.74
N GLY A 177 18.68 -6.19 33.87
CA GLY A 177 17.80 -7.07 33.10
C GLY A 177 16.32 -6.84 33.40
N PHE A 178 15.97 -6.63 34.66
CA PHE A 178 14.61 -6.26 35.06
C PHE A 178 14.18 -4.92 34.46
N VAL A 179 15.05 -3.90 34.50
CA VAL A 179 14.78 -2.60 33.87
C VAL A 179 14.61 -2.75 32.36
N ALA A 180 15.43 -3.58 31.69
CA ALA A 180 15.26 -3.89 30.26
C ALA A 180 13.90 -4.53 29.99
N LEU A 181 13.50 -5.55 30.75
CA LEU A 181 12.20 -6.21 30.59
C LEU A 181 11.03 -5.26 30.84
N ALA A 182 11.10 -4.45 31.91
CA ALA A 182 10.08 -3.45 32.21
C ALA A 182 9.96 -2.42 31.08
N THR A 183 11.09 -1.93 30.55
CA THR A 183 11.12 -1.01 29.40
C THR A 183 10.49 -1.66 28.16
N TYR A 184 10.78 -2.94 27.89
CA TYR A 184 10.17 -3.67 26.78
C TYR A 184 8.66 -3.80 26.94
N ILE A 185 8.16 -4.17 28.13
CA ILE A 185 6.72 -4.26 28.41
C ILE A 185 6.07 -2.88 28.28
N SER A 186 6.70 -1.84 28.82
CA SER A 186 6.23 -0.46 28.68
C SER A 186 6.13 -0.03 27.22
N LEU A 187 7.05 -0.44 26.34
CA LEU A 187 6.97 -0.19 24.90
C LEU A 187 5.83 -0.93 24.19
N ILE A 188 5.25 -1.95 24.82
CA ILE A 188 4.08 -2.66 24.28
C ILE A 188 2.79 -2.08 24.86
N VAL A 189 2.78 -1.72 26.14
CA VAL A 189 1.57 -1.36 26.89
C VAL A 189 1.27 0.14 26.86
N LEU A 190 2.29 1.01 26.87
CA LEU A 190 2.14 2.47 26.94
C LEU A 190 2.02 3.23 25.59
N PRO A 191 2.27 2.67 24.39
CA PRO A 191 2.12 3.46 23.17
C PRO A 191 0.70 4.00 23.01
N ASP A 192 0.55 5.32 22.88
CA ASP A 192 -0.71 5.93 22.42
C ASP A 192 -1.02 5.51 20.97
N THR A 193 0.04 5.23 20.20
CA THR A 193 -0.01 4.59 18.89
C THR A 193 0.10 3.09 19.09
N GLY A 194 -1.02 2.47 19.52
CA GLY A 194 -1.08 1.05 19.82
C GLY A 194 -0.56 0.16 18.69
N LEU A 195 -0.23 -1.10 19.01
CA LEU A 195 -0.09 -2.13 17.98
C LEU A 195 -1.32 -2.06 17.05
N PRO A 196 -1.18 -2.33 15.74
CA PRO A 196 -2.32 -2.30 14.83
C PRO A 196 -3.46 -3.09 15.46
N VAL A 197 -4.61 -2.42 15.67
CA VAL A 197 -5.74 -3.03 16.35
C VAL A 197 -6.07 -4.32 15.63
N GLN A 198 -5.89 -5.45 16.31
CA GLN A 198 -6.37 -6.72 15.79
C GLN A 198 -7.89 -6.59 15.73
N PHE A 199 -8.45 -6.59 14.53
CA PHE A 199 -9.89 -6.68 14.34
C PHE A 199 -10.21 -8.10 13.90
N GLU A 200 -11.28 -8.66 14.46
CA GLU A 200 -11.75 -9.98 14.08
C GLU A 200 -12.29 -9.90 12.66
N LEU A 201 -11.75 -10.72 11.75
CA LEU A 201 -12.16 -10.72 10.33
C LEU A 201 -13.61 -11.17 10.15
N ASP A 202 -14.16 -11.89 11.14
CA ASP A 202 -15.50 -12.45 11.14
C ASP A 202 -16.57 -11.40 11.50
N GLU A 203 -16.19 -10.35 12.24
CA GLU A 203 -17.10 -9.26 12.65
C GLU A 203 -16.60 -7.93 12.07
N PRO A 204 -17.08 -7.52 10.87
CA PRO A 204 -16.63 -6.28 10.26
C PRO A 204 -16.95 -5.08 11.17
N PRO A 205 -16.03 -4.12 11.33
CA PRO A 205 -16.23 -2.93 12.14
C PRO A 205 -17.53 -2.18 11.81
N ALA A 206 -18.08 -1.45 12.78
CA ALA A 206 -19.33 -0.71 12.61
C ALA A 206 -19.34 0.23 11.39
N TYR A 207 -18.23 0.96 11.15
CA TYR A 207 -18.12 1.82 9.98
C TYR A 207 -18.17 1.07 8.63
N MET A 208 -17.72 -0.18 8.57
CA MET A 208 -17.84 -1.01 7.36
C MET A 208 -19.29 -1.41 7.12
N GLN A 209 -20.03 -1.78 8.17
CA GLN A 209 -21.46 -2.06 8.05
C GLN A 209 -22.23 -0.82 7.59
N TRP A 210 -21.93 0.34 8.20
CA TRP A 210 -22.46 1.63 7.79
C TRP A 210 -22.14 1.94 6.32
N LEU A 211 -20.88 1.78 5.90
CA LEU A 211 -20.47 2.03 4.51
C LEU A 211 -21.20 1.12 3.54
N ARG A 212 -21.37 -0.17 3.86
CA ARG A 212 -22.11 -1.12 3.01
C ARG A 212 -23.56 -0.66 2.79
N GLU A 213 -24.22 -0.18 3.83
CA GLU A 213 -25.60 0.33 3.76
C GLU A 213 -25.71 1.62 2.93
N HIS A 214 -24.69 2.50 3.00
CA HIS A 214 -24.73 3.84 2.41
C HIS A 214 -24.12 3.93 1.00
N THR A 215 -23.16 3.05 0.67
CA THR A 215 -22.56 2.95 -0.68
C THR A 215 -23.45 2.16 -1.64
N GLY A 216 -23.98 1.03 -1.16
CA GLY A 216 -24.63 0.04 -2.01
C GLY A 216 -23.79 -0.33 -3.23
N SER A 217 -24.43 -0.54 -4.37
CA SER A 217 -23.75 -0.77 -5.65
C SER A 217 -23.37 0.51 -6.41
N ASN A 218 -23.78 1.67 -5.91
CA ASN A 218 -23.84 2.90 -6.72
C ASN A 218 -22.65 3.83 -6.51
N TYR A 219 -21.91 3.66 -5.41
CA TYR A 219 -20.80 4.50 -5.02
C TYR A 219 -19.61 3.65 -4.57
N ARG A 220 -18.44 4.28 -4.54
CA ARG A 220 -17.17 3.73 -4.10
C ARG A 220 -16.67 4.45 -2.86
N THR A 221 -15.71 3.83 -2.21
CA THR A 221 -14.96 4.39 -1.10
C THR A 221 -13.51 4.62 -1.50
N PHE A 222 -12.80 5.40 -0.69
CA PHE A 222 -11.35 5.51 -0.77
C PHE A 222 -10.74 5.64 0.62
N GLY A 223 -9.71 4.83 0.90
CA GLY A 223 -8.90 4.95 2.12
C GLY A 223 -9.17 3.89 3.18
N ILE A 224 -9.84 2.79 2.86
CA ILE A 224 -10.01 1.67 3.80
C ILE A 224 -8.64 1.01 4.04
N GLN A 225 -8.10 1.17 5.25
CA GLN A 225 -6.79 0.63 5.63
C GLN A 225 -6.90 -0.21 6.92
N PRO A 226 -6.28 -1.41 6.99
CA PRO A 226 -5.72 -2.17 5.87
C PRO A 226 -6.83 -2.59 4.88
N GLU A 227 -6.44 -3.02 3.67
CA GLU A 227 -7.37 -3.39 2.60
C GLU A 227 -8.31 -4.53 3.03
N THR A 228 -9.51 -4.14 3.46
CA THR A 228 -10.52 -5.02 4.07
C THR A 228 -11.90 -4.77 3.47
N SER A 229 -11.96 -3.91 2.44
CA SER A 229 -13.17 -3.54 1.70
C SER A 229 -13.94 -4.77 1.21
N SER A 230 -13.22 -5.80 0.74
CA SER A 230 -13.79 -7.07 0.27
C SER A 230 -14.56 -7.85 1.34
N LEU A 231 -14.16 -7.77 2.62
CA LEU A 231 -14.90 -8.40 3.73
C LEU A 231 -16.26 -7.73 3.93
N GLY A 232 -16.31 -6.41 3.74
CA GLY A 232 -17.54 -5.63 3.80
C GLY A 232 -18.39 -5.68 2.52
N ALA A 233 -17.91 -6.35 1.45
CA ALA A 233 -18.46 -6.21 0.10
C ALA A 233 -18.57 -4.74 -0.35
N ILE A 234 -17.60 -3.92 0.07
CA ILE A 234 -17.47 -2.50 -0.26
C ILE A 234 -16.44 -2.38 -1.38
N GLN A 235 -16.71 -1.49 -2.33
CA GLN A 235 -15.75 -1.22 -3.40
C GLN A 235 -14.89 -0.01 -3.05
N ASP A 236 -13.67 -0.28 -2.61
CA ASP A 236 -12.63 0.74 -2.45
C ASP A 236 -11.81 0.87 -3.73
N ILE A 237 -11.39 2.09 -4.05
CA ILE A 237 -10.47 2.33 -5.19
C ILE A 237 -9.00 2.22 -4.80
N GLY A 238 -8.69 1.98 -3.52
CA GLY A 238 -7.32 2.02 -3.01
C GLY A 238 -6.45 0.83 -3.42
N VAL A 239 -7.04 -0.24 -3.93
CA VAL A 239 -6.29 -1.35 -4.51
C VAL A 239 -6.82 -1.63 -5.91
N VAL A 240 -5.95 -1.51 -6.90
CA VAL A 240 -6.26 -1.94 -8.25
C VAL A 240 -5.79 -3.38 -8.42
N GLY A 241 -6.68 -4.22 -8.92
CA GLY A 241 -6.35 -5.60 -9.26
C GLY A 241 -5.16 -5.67 -10.23
N PRO A 242 -4.43 -6.79 -10.27
CA PRO A 242 -3.20 -6.94 -11.07
C PRO A 242 -3.39 -6.74 -12.58
N PHE A 243 -4.64 -6.75 -13.06
CA PHE A 243 -5.01 -6.56 -14.47
C PHE A 243 -5.32 -5.10 -14.84
N GLY A 244 -5.37 -4.17 -13.88
CA GLY A 244 -5.69 -2.76 -14.12
C GLY A 244 -4.47 -1.83 -14.16
N LEU A 245 -3.26 -2.36 -14.38
CA LEU A 245 -2.01 -1.58 -14.28
C LEU A 245 -2.03 -0.35 -15.20
N GLN A 246 -2.42 -0.49 -16.47
CA GLN A 246 -2.37 0.63 -17.41
C GLN A 246 -3.44 1.69 -17.09
N GLU A 247 -4.67 1.26 -16.82
CA GLU A 247 -5.78 2.14 -16.47
C GLU A 247 -5.53 2.85 -15.13
N PHE A 248 -4.89 2.15 -14.19
CA PHE A 248 -4.42 2.71 -12.93
C PHE A 248 -3.33 3.75 -13.15
N HIS A 249 -2.29 3.45 -13.93
CA HIS A 249 -1.25 4.44 -14.25
C HIS A 249 -1.84 5.68 -14.91
N ASN A 250 -2.81 5.51 -15.81
CA ASN A 250 -3.47 6.66 -16.43
C ASN A 250 -4.34 7.42 -15.40
N LEU A 251 -4.98 6.74 -14.44
CA LEU A 251 -5.66 7.39 -13.30
C LEU A 251 -4.68 8.22 -12.48
N VAL A 252 -3.58 7.61 -12.02
CA VAL A 252 -2.54 8.30 -11.26
C VAL A 252 -1.98 9.48 -12.06
N ARG A 253 -1.65 9.30 -13.34
CA ARG A 253 -1.16 10.37 -14.23
C ARG A 253 -2.13 11.53 -14.40
N LEU A 254 -3.43 11.27 -14.22
CA LEU A 254 -4.46 12.31 -14.26
C LEU A 254 -4.60 13.04 -12.92
N ILE A 255 -4.37 12.35 -11.80
CA ILE A 255 -4.62 12.89 -10.45
C ILE A 255 -3.36 13.29 -9.67
N SER A 256 -2.18 13.06 -10.24
CA SER A 256 -0.89 13.22 -9.57
C SER A 256 0.12 13.92 -10.48
N ASN A 257 1.11 14.58 -9.87
CA ASN A 257 2.23 15.15 -10.61
C ASN A 257 3.22 14.05 -11.05
N GLU A 258 4.20 14.40 -11.88
CA GLU A 258 5.24 13.47 -12.38
C GLU A 258 6.10 12.85 -11.28
N GLU A 259 6.30 13.54 -10.16
CA GLU A 259 7.08 13.03 -9.03
C GLU A 259 6.33 11.92 -8.29
N ASP A 260 5.05 12.15 -8.02
CA ASP A 260 4.13 11.20 -7.39
C ASP A 260 3.86 10.00 -8.30
N LEU A 261 3.70 10.23 -9.60
CA LEU A 261 3.49 9.17 -10.60
C LEU A 261 4.60 8.12 -10.55
N ARG A 262 5.87 8.55 -10.43
CA ARG A 262 7.03 7.64 -10.28
C ARG A 262 6.98 6.83 -9.01
N GLY A 263 6.40 7.36 -7.93
CA GLY A 263 6.11 6.59 -6.73
C GLY A 263 5.20 5.42 -7.06
N TYR A 264 4.09 5.70 -7.74
CA TYR A 264 3.08 4.70 -8.07
C TYR A 264 3.44 3.76 -9.25
N GLU A 265 4.47 4.06 -10.05
CA GLU A 265 4.96 3.18 -11.13
C GLU A 265 5.23 1.74 -10.66
N ILE A 266 5.62 1.58 -9.39
CA ILE A 266 5.97 0.28 -8.81
C ILE A 266 4.94 -0.25 -7.80
N SER A 267 3.77 0.41 -7.66
CA SER A 267 2.74 0.03 -6.70
C SER A 267 1.41 -0.25 -7.35
N THR A 268 0.74 -1.28 -6.84
CA THR A 268 -0.67 -1.59 -7.15
C THR A 268 -1.63 -1.04 -6.11
N THR A 269 -1.09 -0.32 -5.12
CA THR A 269 -1.81 0.22 -3.97
C THR A 269 -1.76 1.74 -4.05
N PHE A 270 -2.94 2.34 -3.98
CA PHE A 270 -3.19 3.78 -3.93
C PHE A 270 -3.86 4.07 -2.60
N THR A 271 -3.15 4.63 -1.64
CA THR A 271 -3.65 4.69 -0.26
C THR A 271 -3.61 6.10 0.28
N LEU A 272 -4.58 6.45 1.13
CA LEU A 272 -4.51 7.68 1.92
C LEU A 272 -3.42 7.62 2.99
N ALA A 273 -2.88 6.43 3.29
CA ALA A 273 -1.90 6.16 4.34
C ALA A 273 -0.64 5.47 3.84
N GLY A 274 0.45 5.54 4.62
CA GLY A 274 1.68 4.79 4.38
C GLY A 274 2.79 5.63 3.73
N TYR A 275 3.79 4.95 3.18
CA TYR A 275 4.97 5.59 2.56
C TYR A 275 4.69 6.20 1.18
N MET A 276 3.67 5.69 0.49
CA MET A 276 3.18 6.26 -0.77
C MET A 276 1.73 6.67 -0.56
N ASN A 277 1.58 7.76 0.19
CA ASN A 277 0.28 8.30 0.55
C ASN A 277 -0.16 9.35 -0.46
N PHE A 278 -1.41 9.25 -0.89
CA PHE A 278 -2.09 10.33 -1.57
C PHE A 278 -2.39 11.45 -0.57
N GLU A 279 -1.89 12.66 -0.83
CA GLU A 279 -2.05 13.79 0.06
C GLU A 279 -3.48 14.35 -0.01
N LEU A 280 -4.06 14.72 1.13
CA LEU A 280 -5.43 15.26 1.17
C LEU A 280 -5.51 16.65 0.52
N GLU A 281 -4.43 17.40 0.48
CA GLU A 281 -4.37 18.66 -0.27
C GLU A 281 -4.56 18.40 -1.77
N GLN A 282 -3.92 17.35 -2.30
CA GLN A 282 -4.11 16.94 -3.70
C GLN A 282 -5.54 16.52 -3.99
N TYR A 283 -6.22 15.86 -3.02
CA TYR A 283 -7.63 15.49 -3.17
C TYR A 283 -8.51 16.68 -3.57
N THR A 284 -8.30 17.88 -3.00
CA THR A 284 -9.13 19.04 -3.34
C THR A 284 -9.03 19.44 -4.82
N LEU A 285 -7.85 19.31 -5.42
CA LEU A 285 -7.59 19.63 -6.82
C LEU A 285 -8.27 18.61 -7.76
N VAL A 286 -8.24 17.34 -7.37
CA VAL A 286 -8.72 16.23 -8.22
C VAL A 286 -10.08 15.68 -7.77
N LYS A 287 -10.72 16.31 -6.79
CA LYS A 287 -12.05 15.98 -6.28
C LYS A 287 -13.06 15.79 -7.42
N PRO A 288 -13.11 16.61 -8.49
CA PRO A 288 -14.00 16.36 -9.63
C PRO A 288 -13.83 14.97 -10.26
N ILE A 289 -12.61 14.45 -10.32
CA ILE A 289 -12.31 13.12 -10.86
C ILE A 289 -12.81 12.05 -9.89
N PHE A 290 -12.59 12.22 -8.58
CA PHE A 290 -13.10 11.30 -7.55
C PHE A 290 -14.63 11.26 -7.53
N ASP A 291 -15.27 12.43 -7.56
CA ASP A 291 -16.73 12.60 -7.67
C ASP A 291 -17.25 11.95 -8.95
N TRP A 292 -16.53 12.11 -10.06
CA TRP A 292 -16.86 11.47 -11.31
C TRP A 292 -16.81 9.95 -11.18
N ILE A 293 -15.69 9.35 -10.77
CA ILE A 293 -15.56 7.90 -10.60
C ILE A 293 -16.37 7.35 -9.41
N GLY A 294 -17.24 8.15 -8.81
CA GLY A 294 -18.22 7.70 -7.84
C GLY A 294 -17.66 7.46 -6.45
N VAL A 295 -16.48 7.99 -6.12
CA VAL A 295 -15.98 7.97 -4.74
C VAL A 295 -16.82 8.95 -3.92
N ARG A 296 -17.73 8.41 -3.12
CA ARG A 296 -18.60 9.21 -2.25
C ARG A 296 -18.00 9.42 -0.88
N TYR A 297 -17.28 8.42 -0.38
CA TYR A 297 -16.79 8.41 0.99
C TYR A 297 -15.27 8.27 1.03
N LEU A 298 -14.62 9.21 1.73
CA LEU A 298 -13.22 9.12 2.14
C LEU A 298 -13.15 8.59 3.56
N ILE A 299 -12.30 7.60 3.80
CA ILE A 299 -12.13 6.97 5.11
C ILE A 299 -10.78 7.42 5.68
N LEU A 300 -10.83 8.07 6.84
CA LEU A 300 -9.66 8.50 7.58
C LEU A 300 -9.50 7.64 8.84
N ASP A 301 -8.68 6.58 8.78
CA ASP A 301 -8.38 5.69 9.91
C ASP A 301 -7.42 6.33 10.94
N HIS A 302 -7.93 6.63 12.13
CA HIS A 302 -7.21 7.29 13.21
C HIS A 302 -5.97 6.51 13.69
N GLY A 303 -6.00 5.18 13.61
CA GLY A 303 -4.90 4.31 14.04
C GLY A 303 -3.74 4.30 13.07
N TYR A 304 -4.02 4.40 11.77
CA TYR A 304 -2.98 4.59 10.74
C TYR A 304 -2.45 6.02 10.68
N PHE A 305 -3.32 6.99 10.98
CA PHE A 305 -2.99 8.40 10.84
C PHE A 305 -2.43 9.05 12.09
N ASN A 306 -2.49 8.37 13.24
CA ASN A 306 -2.27 8.93 14.57
C ASN A 306 -3.18 10.15 14.78
N SER A 307 -4.24 10.01 15.58
CA SER A 307 -5.28 11.05 15.73
C SER A 307 -4.76 12.46 16.03
N GLN A 308 -3.55 12.61 16.57
CA GLN A 308 -2.90 13.91 16.82
C GLN A 308 -1.98 14.43 15.69
N GLN A 309 -1.63 13.62 14.69
CA GLN A 309 -0.66 14.01 13.65
C GLN A 309 -1.31 14.41 12.32
N ARG A 310 -2.52 13.92 12.01
CA ARG A 310 -3.17 14.19 10.74
C ARG A 310 -4.26 15.26 10.85
N ILE A 311 -3.84 16.52 10.91
CA ILE A 311 -4.73 17.71 10.84
C ILE A 311 -4.96 18.22 9.41
N ASP A 312 -4.32 17.61 8.41
CA ASP A 312 -4.45 17.95 6.97
C ASP A 312 -5.86 17.68 6.40
N HIS A 313 -6.72 16.96 7.11
CA HIS A 313 -8.13 16.78 6.76
C HIS A 313 -9.00 17.98 7.16
N ILE A 314 -8.55 18.83 8.08
CA ILE A 314 -9.30 20.03 8.52
C ILE A 314 -9.60 20.97 7.34
N PRO A 315 -8.64 21.26 6.43
CA PRO A 315 -8.93 21.96 5.18
C PRO A 315 -10.08 21.35 4.37
N LEU A 316 -10.18 20.02 4.27
CA LEU A 316 -11.28 19.37 3.55
C LEU A 316 -12.65 19.69 4.14
N LEU A 317 -12.74 19.81 5.47
CA LEU A 317 -13.98 20.16 6.15
C LEU A 317 -14.41 21.62 5.93
N SER A 318 -13.53 22.44 5.37
CA SER A 318 -13.86 23.82 4.95
C SER A 318 -14.53 23.87 3.58
N GLU A 319 -14.48 22.79 2.80
CA GLU A 319 -15.14 22.69 1.51
C GLU A 319 -16.65 22.48 1.69
N PRO A 320 -17.52 23.33 1.12
CA PRO A 320 -18.97 23.30 1.38
C PRO A 320 -19.65 22.01 0.88
N GLU A 321 -19.00 21.29 -0.01
CA GLU A 321 -19.49 20.06 -0.65
C GLU A 321 -19.08 18.79 0.10
N LEU A 322 -18.20 18.93 1.10
CA LEU A 322 -17.71 17.84 1.93
C LEU A 322 -18.33 17.95 3.33
N ARG A 323 -18.68 16.81 3.93
CA ARG A 323 -19.15 16.77 5.32
C ARG A 323 -18.75 15.48 6.01
N VAL A 324 -18.63 15.51 7.33
CA VAL A 324 -18.53 14.28 8.12
C VAL A 324 -19.88 13.56 8.08
N ALA A 325 -19.89 12.33 7.58
CA ALA A 325 -21.09 11.50 7.47
C ALA A 325 -21.13 10.38 8.53
N TYR A 326 -19.98 9.96 9.03
CA TYR A 326 -19.85 8.99 10.10
C TYR A 326 -18.53 9.23 10.84
N GLU A 327 -18.53 9.04 12.15
CA GLU A 327 -17.34 9.14 12.99
C GLU A 327 -17.46 8.15 14.14
N ASP A 328 -16.40 7.38 14.39
CA ASP A 328 -16.25 6.55 15.58
C ASP A 328 -14.81 6.63 16.12
N GLU A 329 -14.48 5.83 17.12
CA GLU A 329 -13.15 5.83 17.72
C GLU A 329 -12.03 5.50 16.71
N ARG A 330 -12.35 4.75 15.64
CA ARG A 330 -11.39 4.28 14.66
C ARG A 330 -11.32 5.14 13.42
N VAL A 331 -12.44 5.67 12.91
CA VAL A 331 -12.45 6.38 11.63
C VAL A 331 -13.28 7.66 11.65
N THR A 332 -12.87 8.61 10.82
CA THR A 332 -13.72 9.69 10.32
C THR A 332 -14.05 9.42 8.86
N VAL A 333 -15.33 9.44 8.52
CA VAL A 333 -15.80 9.26 7.13
C VAL A 333 -16.33 10.58 6.59
N ILE A 334 -15.65 11.08 5.56
CA ILE A 334 -16.03 12.32 4.86
C ILE A 334 -16.84 11.94 3.61
N GLU A 335 -18.01 12.55 3.46
CA GLU A 335 -18.89 12.40 2.30
C GLU A 335 -18.74 13.56 1.33
N SER A 336 -18.59 13.26 0.04
CA SER A 336 -18.77 14.21 -1.05
C SER A 336 -20.23 14.23 -1.53
N GLN A 337 -20.85 15.41 -1.52
CA GLN A 337 -22.25 15.60 -1.92
C GLN A 337 -22.43 15.73 -3.44
N LEU A 338 -21.36 16.02 -4.18
CA LEU A 338 -21.41 16.19 -5.65
C LEU A 338 -21.11 14.92 -6.44
N VAL A 339 -20.85 13.81 -5.73
CA VAL A 339 -20.54 12.52 -6.33
C VAL A 339 -21.60 12.09 -7.35
N LYS A 340 -21.14 11.59 -8.49
CA LYS A 340 -21.99 11.02 -9.52
C LYS A 340 -22.09 9.51 -9.33
N PRO A 341 -23.26 8.89 -9.56
CA PRO A 341 -23.38 7.44 -9.45
C PRO A 341 -22.44 6.74 -10.45
N ARG A 342 -22.04 5.51 -10.13
CA ARG A 342 -21.15 4.68 -10.98
C ARG A 342 -21.71 4.41 -12.36
N VAL A 343 -23.03 4.46 -12.50
CA VAL A 343 -23.72 4.28 -13.77
C VAL A 343 -24.68 5.44 -13.98
N PHE A 344 -24.63 6.05 -15.15
CA PHE A 344 -25.56 7.11 -15.52
C PHE A 344 -25.81 7.07 -17.02
N PHE A 345 -26.90 7.70 -17.44
CA PHE A 345 -27.24 7.85 -18.85
C PHE A 345 -26.90 9.25 -19.33
N SER A 346 -26.27 9.36 -20.49
CA SER A 346 -25.95 10.63 -21.13
C SER A 346 -26.54 10.68 -22.55
N PRO A 347 -27.48 11.60 -22.84
CA PRO A 347 -27.96 11.81 -24.22
C PRO A 347 -26.93 12.59 -25.08
N TYR A 348 -25.92 13.16 -24.43
CA TYR A 348 -24.88 13.99 -25.04
C TYR A 348 -23.51 13.35 -24.88
N TYR A 349 -22.64 13.58 -25.85
CA TYR A 349 -21.22 13.25 -25.76
C TYR A 349 -20.43 14.26 -26.59
N ARG A 350 -19.14 14.41 -26.26
CA ARG A 350 -18.17 15.17 -27.05
C ARG A 350 -17.30 14.18 -27.82
N VAL A 351 -16.73 14.65 -28.93
CA VAL A 351 -15.88 13.82 -29.79
C VAL A 351 -14.52 14.47 -29.93
N PHE A 352 -13.47 13.71 -29.64
CA PHE A 352 -12.08 14.10 -29.77
C PHE A 352 -11.38 13.25 -30.81
N HIS A 353 -10.21 13.70 -31.28
CA HIS A 353 -9.49 13.01 -32.36
C HIS A 353 -8.86 11.69 -31.88
N ASP A 354 -8.21 11.69 -30.72
CA ASP A 354 -7.47 10.58 -30.13
C ASP A 354 -7.49 10.65 -28.59
N GLN A 355 -7.06 9.57 -27.94
CA GLN A 355 -7.04 9.44 -26.47
C GLN A 355 -6.07 10.42 -25.78
N GLU A 356 -4.91 10.70 -26.38
CA GLU A 356 -3.93 11.64 -25.81
C GLU A 356 -4.51 13.05 -25.72
N SER A 357 -5.29 13.46 -26.72
CA SER A 357 -6.01 14.74 -26.70
C SER A 357 -7.07 14.81 -25.59
N ILE A 358 -7.71 13.69 -25.26
CA ILE A 358 -8.68 13.60 -24.14
C ILE A 358 -7.94 13.69 -22.80
N LEU A 359 -6.81 13.00 -22.66
CA LEU A 359 -6.00 13.03 -21.45
C LEU A 359 -5.46 14.45 -21.19
N ALA A 360 -4.87 15.08 -22.20
CA ALA A 360 -4.36 16.45 -22.11
C ALA A 360 -5.47 17.45 -21.74
N PHE A 361 -6.68 17.26 -22.26
CA PHE A 361 -7.85 18.09 -21.94
C PHE A 361 -8.23 18.01 -20.44
N PHE A 362 -8.23 16.81 -19.84
CA PHE A 362 -8.50 16.67 -18.42
C PHE A 362 -7.33 17.07 -17.51
N GLN A 363 -6.10 17.02 -18.01
CA GLN A 363 -4.93 17.52 -17.27
C GLN A 363 -4.91 19.06 -17.19
N ASP A 364 -5.45 19.74 -18.21
CA ASP A 364 -5.60 21.20 -18.21
C ASP A 364 -6.69 21.66 -17.23
N ASP A 365 -7.87 21.02 -17.27
CA ASP A 365 -8.95 21.26 -16.30
C ASP A 365 -9.65 19.95 -15.88
N PRO A 366 -9.32 19.39 -14.69
CA PRO A 366 -9.97 18.20 -14.15
C PRO A 366 -11.49 18.32 -13.98
N ARG A 367 -12.05 19.53 -13.90
CA ARG A 367 -13.50 19.74 -13.73
C ARG A 367 -14.29 19.39 -14.97
N GLU A 368 -13.67 19.43 -16.15
CA GLU A 368 -14.31 19.09 -17.40
C GLU A 368 -14.78 17.62 -17.46
N ILE A 369 -14.22 16.74 -16.61
CA ILE A 369 -14.66 15.35 -16.49
C ILE A 369 -16.13 15.23 -16.02
N LEU A 370 -16.65 16.25 -15.34
CA LEU A 370 -18.06 16.31 -14.89
C LEU A 370 -19.03 16.66 -16.02
N GLY A 371 -18.51 17.05 -17.19
CA GLY A 371 -19.28 17.35 -18.38
C GLY A 371 -19.80 16.10 -19.10
N PRO A 372 -20.27 16.25 -20.35
CA PRO A 372 -20.66 15.11 -21.18
C PRO A 372 -19.49 14.14 -21.41
N PRO A 373 -19.76 12.81 -21.49
CA PRO A 373 -18.75 11.82 -21.86
C PRO A 373 -18.03 12.18 -23.16
N ILE A 374 -16.74 11.91 -23.22
CA ILE A 374 -15.88 12.18 -24.36
C ILE A 374 -15.53 10.86 -25.05
N LEU A 375 -15.81 10.77 -26.35
CA LEU A 375 -15.49 9.63 -27.21
C LEU A 375 -14.37 9.99 -28.18
N GLU A 376 -13.57 9.00 -28.56
CA GLU A 376 -12.61 9.12 -29.66
C GLU A 376 -13.33 8.92 -31.00
N LYS A 377 -13.07 9.79 -31.98
CA LYS A 377 -13.76 9.83 -33.28
C LYS A 377 -13.74 8.48 -34.00
N GLY A 378 -12.63 7.74 -33.93
CA GLY A 378 -12.48 6.42 -34.55
C GLY A 378 -13.27 5.31 -33.87
N SER A 379 -13.76 5.53 -32.65
CA SER A 379 -14.49 4.54 -31.84
C SER A 379 -16.01 4.65 -31.94
N ILE A 380 -16.55 5.62 -32.67
CA ILE A 380 -18.00 5.91 -32.72
C ILE A 380 -18.69 5.06 -33.80
N PRO A 381 -19.61 4.15 -33.44
CA PRO A 381 -20.43 3.42 -34.38
C PRO A 381 -21.32 4.35 -35.24
N GLU A 382 -21.64 3.92 -36.45
CA GLU A 382 -22.46 4.73 -37.37
C GLU A 382 -23.88 5.01 -36.85
N THR A 383 -24.36 4.17 -35.93
CA THR A 383 -25.67 4.23 -35.30
C THR A 383 -25.86 5.44 -34.36
N ILE A 384 -24.77 6.11 -33.94
CA ILE A 384 -24.80 7.23 -32.98
C ILE A 384 -24.88 8.63 -33.65
N LYS A 385 -24.90 8.71 -34.99
CA LYS A 385 -24.76 10.00 -35.72
C LYS A 385 -25.85 11.07 -35.44
N ASP A 386 -26.96 10.72 -34.77
CA ASP A 386 -28.10 11.61 -34.52
C ASP A 386 -28.46 11.81 -33.02
N SER A 387 -27.51 12.28 -32.19
CA SER A 387 -27.87 12.84 -30.87
C SER A 387 -28.59 14.19 -31.05
N LYS A 388 -29.92 14.18 -31.03
CA LYS A 388 -30.72 15.42 -31.07
C LYS A 388 -30.73 16.08 -29.68
N SER A 389 -30.39 17.38 -29.66
CA SER A 389 -30.57 18.25 -28.51
C SER A 389 -32.05 18.40 -28.14
N GLY A 390 -32.39 17.99 -26.93
CA GLY A 390 -33.69 18.21 -26.30
C GLY A 390 -33.57 17.97 -24.80
N GLU A 391 -34.32 18.73 -24.00
CA GLU A 391 -34.44 18.44 -22.57
C GLU A 391 -35.30 17.18 -22.42
N PHE A 392 -34.64 16.06 -22.14
CA PHE A 392 -35.32 14.82 -21.77
C PHE A 392 -35.03 14.53 -20.30
N PRO A 393 -36.03 14.06 -19.53
CA PRO A 393 -35.79 13.60 -18.17
C PRO A 393 -34.78 12.45 -18.19
N LEU A 394 -33.75 12.55 -17.34
CA LEU A 394 -32.74 11.50 -17.21
C LEU A 394 -33.40 10.21 -16.72
N PRO A 395 -33.11 9.06 -17.35
CA PRO A 395 -33.73 7.80 -16.96
C PRO A 395 -33.22 7.36 -15.59
N LYS A 396 -34.13 6.81 -14.78
CA LYS A 396 -33.75 6.12 -13.54
C LYS A 396 -33.15 4.77 -13.92
N ILE A 397 -31.94 4.51 -13.43
CA ILE A 397 -31.22 3.25 -13.65
C ILE A 397 -31.26 2.45 -12.34
N ALA A 398 -31.78 1.24 -12.41
CA ALA A 398 -31.77 0.28 -11.31
C ALA A 398 -30.67 -0.76 -11.56
N THR A 399 -29.74 -0.88 -10.62
CA THR A 399 -28.70 -1.91 -10.64
C THR A 399 -29.29 -3.22 -10.11
N GLU A 400 -29.46 -4.21 -10.98
CA GLU A 400 -29.97 -5.54 -10.61
C GLU A 400 -28.84 -6.47 -10.15
N LEU A 401 -27.67 -6.38 -10.77
CA LEU A 401 -26.49 -7.18 -10.44
C LEU A 401 -25.22 -6.37 -10.67
N TYR A 402 -24.30 -6.41 -9.70
CA TYR A 402 -22.99 -5.80 -9.82
C TYR A 402 -21.94 -6.75 -9.23
N THR A 403 -21.23 -7.45 -10.09
CA THR A 403 -20.12 -8.35 -9.70
C THR A 403 -18.88 -8.02 -10.50
N ALA A 404 -17.74 -8.62 -10.16
CA ALA A 404 -16.50 -8.40 -10.89
C ALA A 404 -16.62 -8.66 -12.41
N ASN A 405 -17.39 -9.67 -12.81
CA ASN A 405 -17.42 -10.18 -14.19
C ASN A 405 -18.81 -10.06 -14.85
N ARG A 406 -19.77 -9.42 -14.19
CA ARG A 406 -21.15 -9.31 -14.69
C ARG A 406 -21.87 -8.13 -14.08
N LEU A 407 -22.47 -7.32 -14.95
CA LEU A 407 -23.24 -6.14 -14.62
C LEU A 407 -24.63 -6.23 -15.27
N ARG A 408 -25.68 -5.94 -14.51
CA ARG A 408 -27.05 -5.94 -15.04
C ARG A 408 -27.80 -4.72 -14.54
N PHE A 409 -28.42 -4.00 -15.47
CA PHE A 409 -29.11 -2.74 -15.22
C PHE A 409 -30.50 -2.76 -15.87
N ALA A 410 -31.51 -2.26 -15.15
CA ALA A 410 -32.84 -2.00 -15.70
C ALA A 410 -33.07 -0.48 -15.77
N PHE A 411 -33.49 0.02 -16.93
CA PHE A 411 -33.70 1.46 -17.13
C PHE A 411 -34.62 1.72 -18.32
N GLU A 412 -35.27 2.88 -18.33
CA GLU A 412 -36.14 3.30 -19.44
C GLU A 412 -35.64 4.62 -20.01
N ALA A 413 -34.92 4.56 -21.13
CA ALA A 413 -34.39 5.75 -21.79
C ALA A 413 -35.40 6.30 -22.83
N PRO A 414 -35.86 7.56 -22.70
CA PRO A 414 -36.79 8.17 -23.66
C PRO A 414 -36.11 8.51 -25.00
N THR A 415 -34.78 8.53 -25.03
CA THR A 415 -33.96 8.88 -26.19
C THR A 415 -32.77 7.95 -26.35
N SER A 416 -32.14 8.01 -27.52
CA SER A 416 -30.79 7.50 -27.71
C SER A 416 -29.78 8.24 -26.84
N GLY A 417 -28.71 7.54 -26.50
CA GLY A 417 -27.63 8.06 -25.69
C GLY A 417 -26.66 6.96 -25.28
N LEU A 418 -25.82 7.26 -24.30
CA LEU A 418 -24.82 6.36 -23.75
C LEU A 418 -25.23 5.97 -22.34
N LEU A 419 -25.26 4.66 -22.06
CA LEU A 419 -25.22 4.18 -20.69
C LEU A 419 -23.75 4.10 -20.27
N VAL A 420 -23.31 5.05 -19.45
CA VAL A 420 -21.90 5.15 -19.03
C VAL A 420 -21.69 4.40 -17.73
N ILE A 421 -20.70 3.53 -17.72
CA ILE A 421 -20.32 2.68 -16.58
C ILE A 421 -18.89 3.03 -16.20
N LYS A 422 -18.73 3.52 -14.98
CA LYS A 422 -17.45 4.07 -14.53
C LYS A 422 -16.50 3.02 -13.99
N ASP A 423 -16.48 1.84 -14.58
CA ASP A 423 -15.44 0.81 -14.40
C ASP A 423 -14.41 0.94 -15.52
N GLY A 424 -13.24 0.33 -15.33
CA GLY A 424 -12.19 0.26 -16.35
C GLY A 424 -12.70 -0.40 -17.63
N PHE A 425 -12.38 0.22 -18.77
CA PHE A 425 -12.66 -0.33 -20.09
C PHE A 425 -11.76 -1.54 -20.37
N TYR A 426 -12.37 -2.66 -20.72
CA TYR A 426 -11.67 -3.86 -21.18
C TYR A 426 -12.25 -4.31 -22.53
N PRO A 427 -11.42 -4.50 -23.58
CA PRO A 427 -11.92 -4.90 -24.90
C PRO A 427 -12.71 -6.21 -24.94
N GLY A 428 -12.58 -7.07 -23.93
CA GLY A 428 -13.33 -8.33 -23.83
C GLY A 428 -14.75 -8.21 -23.26
N TRP A 429 -15.17 -7.02 -22.79
CA TRP A 429 -16.56 -6.79 -22.37
C TRP A 429 -17.52 -6.96 -23.55
N ARG A 430 -18.67 -7.59 -23.30
CA ARG A 430 -19.78 -7.68 -24.24
C ARG A 430 -21.04 -7.14 -23.59
N ALA A 431 -21.81 -6.40 -24.36
CA ALA A 431 -23.07 -5.84 -23.90
C ALA A 431 -24.23 -6.36 -24.73
N THR A 432 -25.37 -6.49 -24.06
CA THR A 432 -26.65 -6.75 -24.69
C THR A 432 -27.71 -5.80 -24.15
N ILE A 433 -28.64 -5.38 -25.01
CA ILE A 433 -29.80 -4.58 -24.65
C ILE A 433 -31.02 -5.34 -25.15
N ASP A 434 -31.92 -5.68 -24.23
CA ASP A 434 -33.10 -6.49 -24.51
C ASP A 434 -32.75 -7.78 -25.27
N GLY A 435 -31.61 -8.39 -24.91
CA GLY A 435 -31.09 -9.62 -25.52
C GLY A 435 -30.45 -9.47 -26.90
N LYS A 436 -30.24 -8.25 -27.39
CA LYS A 436 -29.52 -7.96 -28.65
C LYS A 436 -28.15 -7.40 -28.37
N ASP A 437 -27.15 -7.81 -29.14
CA ASP A 437 -25.79 -7.30 -29.02
C ASP A 437 -25.73 -5.77 -29.14
N ALA A 438 -24.91 -5.16 -28.30
CA ALA A 438 -24.66 -3.73 -28.25
C ALA A 438 -23.17 -3.45 -28.13
N ASP A 439 -22.72 -2.36 -28.73
CA ASP A 439 -21.31 -1.97 -28.71
C ASP A 439 -20.91 -1.42 -27.33
N VAL A 440 -19.73 -1.85 -26.87
CA VAL A 440 -19.06 -1.31 -25.68
C VAL A 440 -17.98 -0.34 -26.15
N LEU A 441 -18.14 0.93 -25.83
CA LEU A 441 -17.22 1.99 -26.24
C LEU A 441 -16.39 2.47 -25.04
N ARG A 442 -15.20 3.00 -25.33
CA ARG A 442 -14.34 3.64 -24.35
C ARG A 442 -14.68 5.14 -24.27
N VAL A 443 -14.99 5.64 -23.08
CA VAL A 443 -15.26 7.07 -22.80
C VAL A 443 -14.27 7.64 -21.79
N ASN A 444 -13.99 8.94 -21.89
CA ASN A 444 -13.12 9.68 -20.97
C ASN A 444 -11.77 8.97 -20.72
N GLU A 445 -11.20 8.41 -21.79
CA GLU A 445 -9.96 7.62 -21.79
C GLU A 445 -10.01 6.25 -21.09
N LYS A 446 -10.88 6.05 -20.09
CA LYS A 446 -10.78 4.89 -19.17
C LYS A 446 -12.06 4.10 -18.96
N GLN A 447 -13.23 4.71 -19.16
CA GLN A 447 -14.49 4.09 -18.73
C GLN A 447 -15.20 3.37 -19.88
N SER A 448 -15.98 2.35 -19.52
CA SER A 448 -16.87 1.69 -20.48
C SER A 448 -18.17 2.47 -20.64
N CYS A 449 -18.71 2.53 -21.85
CA CYS A 449 -20.11 2.88 -22.06
C CYS A 449 -20.75 1.90 -23.03
N VAL A 450 -22.07 1.76 -22.95
CA VAL A 450 -22.86 0.96 -23.88
C VAL A 450 -23.76 1.87 -24.68
N GLU A 451 -23.76 1.67 -26.00
CA GLU A 451 -24.60 2.42 -26.92
C GLU A 451 -26.09 2.06 -26.77
N MET A 452 -26.95 3.08 -26.72
CA MET A 452 -28.41 2.91 -26.77
C MET A 452 -29.00 3.43 -28.09
N GLY A 453 -29.42 2.51 -28.97
CA GLY A 453 -30.17 2.83 -30.18
C GLY A 453 -31.58 3.42 -29.90
N ARG A 454 -32.17 4.09 -30.89
CA ARG A 454 -33.56 4.59 -30.79
C ARG A 454 -34.53 3.40 -30.68
N GLY A 455 -35.38 3.39 -29.65
CA GLY A 455 -36.56 2.52 -29.62
C GLY A 455 -36.59 1.46 -28.53
N GLY A 456 -35.86 1.61 -27.43
CA GLY A 456 -36.15 0.88 -26.20
C GLY A 456 -37.62 1.06 -25.84
N ARG A 457 -38.43 0.01 -25.99
CA ARG A 457 -39.83 0.02 -25.52
C ARG A 457 -39.82 0.21 -24.00
N ARG A 458 -40.92 0.68 -23.42
CA ARG A 458 -41.11 0.70 -21.95
C ARG A 458 -40.61 -0.63 -21.36
N GLY A 459 -39.66 -0.56 -20.43
CA GLY A 459 -39.07 -1.70 -19.74
C GLY A 459 -37.74 -2.25 -20.29
N ALA A 460 -36.89 -1.45 -20.94
CA ALA A 460 -35.61 -1.95 -21.44
C ALA A 460 -34.71 -2.50 -20.32
N LYS A 461 -34.12 -3.68 -20.55
CA LYS A 461 -33.15 -4.31 -19.66
C LYS A 461 -31.81 -4.40 -20.37
N GLY A 462 -30.80 -3.74 -19.82
CA GLY A 462 -29.41 -3.85 -20.25
C GLY A 462 -28.69 -4.90 -19.43
N GLU A 463 -28.04 -5.82 -20.10
CA GLU A 463 -27.17 -6.82 -19.47
C GLU A 463 -25.81 -6.79 -20.13
N ILE A 464 -24.77 -6.65 -19.31
CA ILE A 464 -23.38 -6.59 -19.72
C ILE A 464 -22.67 -7.74 -19.01
N GLU A 465 -22.39 -8.80 -19.76
CA GLU A 465 -21.67 -9.95 -19.24
C GLU A 465 -20.24 -9.94 -19.78
N GLU A 466 -19.26 -10.15 -18.90
CA GLU A 466 -17.92 -10.50 -19.34
C GLU A 466 -17.94 -11.93 -19.91
N PHE A 467 -17.11 -12.16 -20.93
CA PHE A 467 -16.79 -13.49 -21.41
C PHE A 467 -16.15 -14.31 -20.28
N SER A 468 -16.83 -15.36 -19.82
CA SER A 468 -16.21 -16.38 -18.96
C SER A 468 -15.07 -17.04 -19.74
N LEU A 469 -13.83 -16.89 -19.27
CA LEU A 469 -12.68 -17.72 -19.67
C LEU A 469 -12.91 -19.18 -19.21
N ASN A 470 -13.83 -19.89 -19.85
CA ASN A 470 -14.05 -21.32 -19.61
C ASN A 470 -13.00 -22.22 -20.29
N HIS A 471 -11.96 -21.65 -20.91
CA HIS A 471 -10.83 -22.41 -21.46
C HIS A 471 -9.51 -21.65 -21.27
N VAL A 472 -9.00 -21.66 -20.04
CA VAL A 472 -7.55 -21.74 -19.84
C VAL A 472 -7.25 -23.22 -19.62
N SER A 473 -6.85 -23.93 -20.67
CA SER A 473 -6.18 -25.21 -20.48
C SER A 473 -4.97 -24.96 -19.57
N PRO A 474 -4.76 -25.77 -18.52
CA PRO A 474 -3.57 -25.63 -17.69
C PRO A 474 -2.34 -25.84 -18.58
N ILE A 475 -1.46 -24.83 -18.62
CA ILE A 475 -0.09 -24.95 -19.15
C ILE A 475 0.80 -25.50 -18.04
#